data_AF-A0A7W0FRU6-F1
#
_entry.id   AF-A0A7W0FRU6-F1
#
_cell.length_a   1.000
_cell.length_b   1.000
_cell.length_c   1.000
_cell.angle_alpha   90.00
_cell.angle_beta   90.00
_cell.angle_gamma   90.00
#
_symmetry.space_group_name_H-M   'P 1'
#
loop_
_entity.id
_entity.type
_entity.pdbx_description
1 polymer ?
#
loop_
_entity_poly.entity_id
_entity_poly.type
_entity_poly.pdbx_seq_one_letter_code
_entity_poly.pdbx_strand_id
1 'polypeptide(L)'
;MDLPYVHEVVVELEAGGDAGALGGAVTVALCGHWDHEPPCRWPHRTEPVDRNGLTVVHVEFAAQAEDEAGVRQRIEDALAAGILAGPEHRITRWTVVGPS
;
A
#
# COMPACT_ATOMS: atom_id res chain seq x y z
N MET A 1 19.44 -3.87 -2.12
CA MET A 1 18.82 -2.88 -1.21
C MET A 1 18.05 -3.72 -0.22
N ASP A 2 18.39 -3.64 1.07
CA ASP A 2 17.71 -4.42 2.10
C ASP A 2 16.38 -3.74 2.41
N LEU A 3 15.26 -4.47 2.43
CA LEU A 3 13.94 -3.99 2.83
C LEU A 3 13.56 -4.73 4.14
N PRO A 4 14.18 -4.35 5.28
CA PRO A 4 14.18 -5.17 6.49
C PRO A 4 12.82 -5.23 7.18
N TYR A 5 11.88 -4.35 6.82
CA TYR A 5 10.57 -4.26 7.43
C TYR A 5 9.49 -4.80 6.52
N VAL A 6 8.60 -5.61 7.10
CA VAL A 6 7.39 -6.10 6.46
C VAL A 6 6.18 -5.56 7.22
N HIS A 7 5.17 -5.11 6.48
CA HIS A 7 3.85 -4.79 7.00
C HIS A 7 2.79 -5.43 6.09
N GLU A 8 1.83 -6.11 6.69
CA GLU A 8 0.80 -6.84 5.98
C GLU A 8 -0.59 -6.45 6.48
N VAL A 9 -1.52 -6.29 5.55
CA VAL A 9 -2.92 -5.95 5.81
C VAL A 9 -3.80 -6.77 4.89
N VAL A 10 -4.94 -7.24 5.39
CA VAL A 10 -5.93 -7.94 4.59
C VAL A 10 -7.06 -6.97 4.24
N VAL A 11 -7.39 -6.90 2.94
CA VAL A 11 -8.47 -6.07 2.42
C VAL A 11 -9.46 -6.91 1.60
N GLU A 12 -10.71 -6.51 1.61
CA GLU A 12 -11.71 -6.94 0.63
C GLU A 12 -11.78 -5.90 -0.48
N LEU A 13 -11.41 -6.30 -1.71
CA LEU A 13 -11.45 -5.44 -2.88
C LEU A 13 -12.85 -5.48 -3.49
N GLU A 14 -13.40 -4.32 -3.88
CA GLU A 14 -14.69 -4.32 -4.59
C GLU A 14 -14.61 -5.13 -5.89
N ALA A 15 -15.73 -5.73 -6.29
CA ALA A 15 -15.80 -6.56 -7.49
C ALA A 15 -15.35 -5.78 -8.74
N GLY A 16 -14.35 -6.32 -9.45
CA GLY A 16 -13.74 -5.67 -10.62
C GLY A 16 -12.76 -4.54 -10.27
N GLY A 17 -12.43 -4.35 -9.00
CA GLY A 17 -11.42 -3.42 -8.54
C GLY A 17 -10.02 -3.79 -9.03
N ASP A 18 -9.18 -2.77 -9.18
CA ASP A 18 -7.78 -2.94 -9.58
C ASP A 18 -6.88 -3.15 -8.36
N ALA A 19 -6.32 -4.35 -8.22
CA ALA A 19 -5.37 -4.65 -7.15
C ALA A 19 -4.13 -3.73 -7.16
N GLY A 20 -3.74 -3.21 -8.32
CA GLY A 20 -2.65 -2.22 -8.45
C GLY A 20 -2.94 -0.91 -7.71
N ALA A 21 -4.21 -0.58 -7.46
CA ALA A 21 -4.58 0.59 -6.67
C ALA A 21 -4.13 0.50 -5.20
N LEU A 22 -3.99 -0.71 -4.65
CA LEU A 22 -3.50 -0.91 -3.29
C LEU A 22 -2.01 -0.51 -3.19
N GLY A 23 -1.20 -0.94 -4.17
CA GLY A 23 0.19 -0.50 -4.29
C GLY A 23 0.29 1.01 -4.56
N GLY A 24 -0.55 1.53 -5.46
CA GLY A 24 -0.61 2.97 -5.74
C GLY A 24 -0.91 3.81 -4.50
N ALA A 25 -1.82 3.36 -3.63
CA ALA A 25 -2.15 4.05 -2.39
C ALA A 25 -0.95 4.11 -1.43
N VAL A 26 -0.23 2.99 -1.29
CA VAL A 26 1.01 2.93 -0.50
C VAL A 26 2.07 3.86 -1.08
N THR A 27 2.29 3.84 -2.39
CA THR A 27 3.27 4.74 -3.04
C THR A 27 2.91 6.21 -2.86
N VAL A 28 1.64 6.60 -3.01
CA VAL A 28 1.21 7.98 -2.75
C VAL A 28 1.47 8.38 -1.29
N ALA A 29 1.18 7.50 -0.33
CA ALA A 29 1.37 7.80 1.08
C ALA A 29 2.86 7.95 1.47
N LEU A 30 3.74 7.15 0.87
CA LEU A 30 5.17 7.13 1.20
C LEU A 30 6.00 8.12 0.36
N CYS A 31 5.61 8.39 -0.88
CA CYS A 31 6.35 9.23 -1.81
C CYS A 31 5.63 10.52 -2.21
N GLY A 32 4.40 10.74 -1.74
CA GLY A 32 3.57 11.90 -2.06
C GLY A 32 2.84 11.77 -3.41
N HIS A 33 3.43 11.08 -4.39
CA HIS A 33 2.84 10.82 -5.70
C HIS A 33 3.34 9.48 -6.26
N TRP A 34 2.52 8.79 -7.07
CA TRP A 34 2.93 7.52 -7.72
C TRP A 34 3.98 7.72 -8.82
N ASP A 35 4.05 8.93 -9.40
CA ASP A 35 5.05 9.35 -10.40
C ASP A 35 6.14 10.24 -9.76
N HIS A 36 6.65 9.84 -8.59
CA HIS A 36 7.71 10.58 -7.93
C HIS A 36 9.07 10.34 -8.62
N GLU A 37 9.95 11.35 -8.62
CA GLU A 37 11.30 11.15 -9.15
C GLU A 37 12.12 10.23 -8.21
N PRO A 38 12.85 9.22 -8.73
CA PRO A 38 13.74 8.39 -7.92
C PRO A 38 14.93 9.19 -7.35
N PRO A 39 15.50 8.78 -6.19
CA PRO A 39 15.11 7.63 -5.37
C PRO A 39 13.92 7.93 -4.43
N CYS A 40 13.16 6.90 -4.05
CA CYS A 40 12.15 7.00 -2.99
C CYS A 40 12.81 7.43 -1.66
N ARG A 41 12.13 8.28 -0.87
CA ARG A 41 12.54 8.57 0.52
C ARG A 41 12.62 7.29 1.36
N TRP A 42 11.59 6.45 1.27
CA TRP A 42 11.53 5.12 1.86
C TRP A 42 11.37 4.12 0.73
N PRO A 43 12.45 3.42 0.32
CA PRO A 43 12.34 2.34 -0.65
C PRO A 43 11.30 1.33 -0.18
N HIS A 44 10.38 0.97 -1.06
CA HIS A 44 9.29 0.05 -0.73
C HIS A 44 8.87 -0.78 -1.94
N ARG A 45 8.28 -1.93 -1.67
CA ARG A 45 7.62 -2.80 -2.64
C ARG A 45 6.28 -3.20 -2.05
N THR A 46 5.23 -3.12 -2.85
CA THR A 46 3.90 -3.61 -2.48
C THR A 46 3.50 -4.74 -3.41
N GLU A 47 3.09 -5.87 -2.83
CA GLU A 47 2.60 -7.04 -3.54
C GLU A 47 1.20 -7.41 -3.01
N PRO A 48 0.13 -7.04 -3.74
CA PRO A 48 -1.22 -7.51 -3.45
C PRO A 48 -1.41 -8.94 -3.96
N VAL A 49 -1.91 -9.84 -3.11
CA VAL A 49 -2.12 -11.25 -3.44
C VAL A 49 -3.54 -11.68 -3.10
N ASP A 50 -4.29 -12.15 -4.11
CA ASP A 50 -5.61 -12.75 -3.88
C ASP A 50 -5.50 -14.09 -3.14
N ARG A 51 -6.37 -14.23 -2.14
CA ARG A 51 -6.53 -15.37 -1.25
C ARG A 51 -8.03 -15.60 -1.03
N ASN A 52 -8.66 -16.28 -1.97
CA ASN A 52 -10.06 -16.70 -1.90
C ASN A 52 -11.04 -15.53 -1.72
N GLY A 53 -10.86 -14.45 -2.48
CA GLY A 53 -11.72 -13.27 -2.43
C GLY A 53 -11.30 -12.19 -1.43
N LEU A 54 -10.25 -12.44 -0.65
CA LEU A 54 -9.56 -11.43 0.15
C LEU A 54 -8.20 -11.15 -0.47
N THR A 55 -7.74 -9.91 -0.45
CA THR A 55 -6.42 -9.52 -0.91
C THR A 55 -5.50 -9.26 0.28
N VAL A 56 -4.41 -10.02 0.37
CA VAL A 56 -3.31 -9.74 1.31
C VAL A 56 -2.38 -8.73 0.67
N VAL A 57 -2.19 -7.58 1.30
CA VAL A 57 -1.29 -6.52 0.85
C VAL A 57 0.03 -6.65 1.59
N HIS A 58 1.05 -7.19 0.93
CA HIS A 58 2.39 -7.35 1.49
C HIS A 58 3.26 -6.14 1.14
N VAL A 59 3.74 -5.41 2.15
CA VAL A 59 4.58 -4.22 1.97
C VAL A 59 5.95 -4.44 2.60
N GLU A 60 6.98 -4.57 1.75
CA GLU A 60 8.38 -4.54 2.16
C GLU A 60 8.89 -3.09 2.09
N PHE A 61 9.59 -2.60 3.11
CA PHE A 61 10.16 -1.25 3.09
C PHE A 61 11.48 -1.11 3.86
N ALA A 62 12.23 -0.07 3.51
CA ALA A 62 13.42 0.38 4.22
C ALA A 62 13.23 1.77 4.81
N ALA A 63 13.53 1.89 6.10
CA ALA A 63 13.48 3.15 6.84
C ALA A 63 14.61 3.17 7.90
N GLN A 64 14.93 4.35 8.41
CA GLN A 64 15.69 4.44 9.67
C GLN A 64 14.80 3.93 10.83
N ALA A 65 15.41 3.41 11.90
CA ALA A 65 14.66 2.82 13.01
C ALA A 65 13.69 3.83 13.65
N GLU A 66 14.04 5.12 13.67
CA GLU A 66 13.20 6.19 14.21
C GLU A 66 11.99 6.50 13.31
N ASP A 67 12.08 6.19 12.02
CA ASP A 67 11.03 6.41 11.02
C ASP A 67 10.09 5.20 10.88
N GLU A 68 10.49 4.00 11.32
CA GLU A 68 9.77 2.74 11.06
C GLU A 68 8.28 2.83 11.44
N ALA A 69 7.99 3.23 12.69
CA ALA A 69 6.62 3.34 13.18
C ALA A 69 5.80 4.37 12.38
N GLY A 70 6.45 5.46 11.96
CA GLY A 70 5.82 6.48 11.12
C GLY A 70 5.52 5.99 9.70
N VAL A 71 6.35 5.10 9.15
CA VAL A 71 6.10 4.47 7.84
C VAL A 71 4.95 3.47 7.93
N ARG A 72 4.91 2.64 8.98
CA ARG A 72 3.78 1.72 9.23
C ARG A 72 2.45 2.46 9.33
N GLN A 73 2.39 3.52 10.13
CA GLN A 73 1.16 4.32 10.28
C GLN A 73 0.69 4.90 8.93
N ARG A 74 1.62 5.36 8.08
CA ARG A 74 1.26 5.87 6.75
C ARG A 74 0.69 4.79 5.84
N ILE A 75 1.22 3.57 5.90
CA ILE A 75 0.71 2.42 5.15
C ILE A 75 -0.69 2.06 5.65
N GLU A 76 -0.88 1.99 6.97
CA GLU A 76 -2.17 1.71 7.60
C GLU A 76 -3.22 2.76 7.23
N ASP A 77 -2.90 4.05 7.36
CA ASP A 77 -3.81 5.15 7.04
C ASP A 77 -4.21 5.14 5.55
N ALA A 78 -3.26 4.84 4.65
CA ALA A 78 -3.51 4.76 3.23
C ALA A 78 -4.46 3.61 2.87
N LEU A 79 -4.27 2.44 3.47
CA LEU A 79 -5.15 1.29 3.25
C LEU A 79 -6.50 1.46 3.96
N ALA A 80 -6.54 2.10 5.13
CA ALA A 80 -7.77 2.42 5.85
C ALA A 80 -8.65 3.44 5.11
N ALA A 81 -8.06 4.30 4.27
CA ALA A 81 -8.83 5.23 3.43
C ALA A 81 -9.78 4.51 2.45
N GLY A 82 -9.47 3.26 2.08
CA GLY A 82 -10.39 2.39 1.33
C GLY A 82 -10.68 2.84 -0.11
N ILE A 83 -9.89 3.77 -0.66
CA ILE A 83 -10.12 4.34 -1.98
C ILE A 83 -8.82 4.89 -2.59
N LEU A 84 -8.65 4.69 -3.89
CA LEU A 84 -7.69 5.45 -4.70
C LEU A 84 -8.34 5.87 -6.02
N ALA A 85 -8.15 7.13 -6.37
CA ALA A 85 -8.34 7.60 -7.74
C ALA A 85 -7.06 7.31 -8.52
N GLY A 86 -7.08 6.24 -9.32
CA GLY A 86 -5.97 5.88 -10.19
C GLY A 86 -5.89 6.75 -11.46
N PRO A 87 -4.97 6.43 -12.38
CA PRO A 87 -4.90 7.04 -13.70
C PRO A 87 -6.27 7.01 -14.40
N GLU A 88 -6.55 8.05 -15.21
CA GLU A 88 -7.83 8.22 -15.92
C GLU A 88 -9.08 8.36 -15.01
N HIS A 89 -8.90 8.75 -13.75
CA HIS A 89 -9.96 8.87 -12.74
C HIS A 89 -10.69 7.56 -12.44
N ARG A 90 -10.09 6.39 -12.73
CA ARG A 90 -10.66 5.13 -12.27
C ARG A 90 -10.59 5.08 -10.75
N ILE A 91 -11.75 5.00 -10.11
CA ILE A 91 -11.85 4.85 -8.66
C ILE A 91 -11.85 3.36 -8.35
N THR A 92 -10.87 2.92 -7.56
CA THR A 92 -10.89 1.60 -6.93
C THR A 92 -11.20 1.78 -5.45
N ARG A 93 -12.02 0.88 -4.90
CA ARG A 93 -12.40 0.87 -3.49
C ARG A 93 -12.13 -0.50 -2.87
N TRP A 94 -11.87 -0.48 -1.57
CA TRP A 94 -11.66 -1.67 -0.77
C TRP A 94 -12.02 -1.38 0.69
N THR A 95 -12.13 -2.43 1.50
CA THR A 95 -12.33 -2.33 2.95
C THR A 95 -11.26 -3.13 3.66
N VAL A 96 -10.64 -2.57 4.71
CA VAL A 96 -9.74 -3.33 5.57
C VAL A 96 -10.56 -4.31 6.40
N VAL A 97 -10.23 -5.60 6.33
CA VAL A 97 -10.92 -6.66 7.07
C VAL A 97 -10.11 -7.18 8.27
N GLY A 98 -8.82 -6.85 8.34
CA GLY A 98 -7.98 -7.09 9.50
C GLY A 98 -6.48 -6.89 9.23
N PRO A 99 -5.65 -6.87 10.29
CA PRO A 99 -4.22 -7.15 10.14
C PRO A 99 -4.02 -8.59 9.65
N SER A 100 -2.92 -8.89 8.95
CA SER A 100 -2.57 -10.29 8.67
C SER A 100 -2.09 -11.04 9.91
#